data_AF-A0A7G8WCV2-F1
#
_entry.id   AF-A0A7G8WCV2-F1
#
_cell.length_a   1.000
_cell.length_b   1.000
_cell.length_c   1.000
_cell.angle_alpha   90.00
_cell.angle_beta   90.00
_cell.angle_gamma   90.00
#
_symmetry.space_group_name_H-M   'P 1'
#
loop_
_entity.id
_entity.type
_entity.pdbx_description
1 polymer ?
#
loop_
_entity_poly.entity_id
_entity_poly.type
_entity_poly.pdbx_seq_one_letter_code
_entity_poly.pdbx_strand_id
1 'polypeptide(L)'
;MKIKKPLNYLLRILVFVAVYFVISFFINEYKAHNLPYGKKANEIRISADIPTIKSMMYSSHVNNDLLGNQWINIRKEPKKGEVLHVYKTAIPKDDSGILYEETDRFRKMDENGIIYQLMLNSIVENERISEQYGILKKIEGPYEDGKKIRGIELNNLLLKWKIHELK
;
A
#
# COMPACT_ATOMS: atom_id res chain seq x y z
N MET A 1 18.01 21.10 44.77
CA MET A 1 17.30 21.06 43.47
C MET A 1 18.30 21.04 42.30
N LYS A 2 18.79 19.86 41.88
CA LYS A 2 19.80 19.72 40.79
C LYS A 2 19.35 18.81 39.62
N ILE A 3 18.08 18.40 39.59
CA ILE A 3 17.54 17.46 38.60
C ILE A 3 17.16 18.16 37.26
N LYS A 4 17.07 19.50 37.25
CA LYS A 4 16.62 20.26 36.06
C LYS A 4 17.59 20.21 34.86
N LYS A 5 18.90 20.15 35.09
CA LYS A 5 19.91 20.13 34.02
C LYS A 5 19.93 18.82 33.21
N PRO A 6 20.01 17.62 33.83
CA PRO A 6 19.99 16.38 33.05
C PRO A 6 18.63 16.13 32.37
N LEU A 7 17.52 16.52 32.99
CA LEU A 7 16.18 16.40 32.39
C LEU A 7 16.04 17.27 31.12
N ASN A 8 16.53 18.52 31.16
CA ASN A 8 16.53 19.39 29.99
C ASN A 8 17.40 18.86 28.85
N TYR A 9 18.52 18.20 29.15
CA TYR A 9 19.37 17.59 28.15
C TYR A 9 18.69 16.38 27.48
N LEU A 10 18.06 15.50 28.28
CA LEU A 10 17.29 14.37 27.78
C LEU A 10 16.12 14.84 26.88
N LEU A 11 15.37 15.86 27.32
CA LEU A 11 14.29 16.45 26.52
C LEU A 11 14.80 16.99 25.17
N ARG A 12 15.97 17.64 25.13
CA ARG A 12 16.56 18.10 23.87
C ARG A 12 16.87 16.93 22.95
N ILE A 13 17.48 15.85 23.46
CA ILE A 13 17.76 14.65 22.65
C ILE A 13 16.46 14.07 22.10
N LEU A 14 15.42 13.92 22.93
CA LEU A 14 14.12 13.41 22.48
C LEU A 14 13.51 14.28 21.38
N VAL A 15 13.61 15.61 21.50
CA VAL A 15 13.16 16.55 20.47
C VAL A 15 13.99 16.38 19.18
N PHE A 16 15.32 16.30 19.27
CA PHE A 16 16.16 16.07 18.08
C PHE A 16 15.83 14.76 17.38
N VAL A 17 15.62 13.69 18.15
CA VAL A 17 15.22 12.38 17.61
C VAL A 17 13.85 12.47 16.94
N ALA A 18 12.87 13.11 17.58
CA ALA A 18 11.55 13.31 16.99
C ALA A 18 11.60 14.14 15.68
N VAL A 19 12.36 15.23 15.67
CA VAL A 19 12.57 16.06 14.47
C VAL A 19 13.22 15.26 13.35
N TYR A 20 14.24 14.44 13.66
CA TYR A 20 14.87 13.56 12.69
C TYR A 20 13.86 12.60 12.04
N PHE A 21 13.02 11.93 12.83
CA PHE A 21 11.99 11.03 12.31
C PHE A 21 10.98 11.76 11.41
N VAL A 22 10.53 12.95 11.81
CA VAL A 22 9.59 13.76 11.02
C VAL A 22 10.21 14.18 9.68
N ILE A 23 11.44 14.69 9.69
CA ILE A 23 12.15 15.08 8.47
C ILE A 23 12.36 13.87 7.56
N SER A 24 12.83 12.74 8.10
CA SER A 24 13.03 11.51 7.34
C SER A 24 11.73 11.02 6.69
N PHE A 25 10.61 11.07 7.42
CA PHE A 25 9.29 10.74 6.89
C PHE A 25 8.92 11.62 5.68
N PHE A 26 9.03 12.94 5.79
CA PHE A 26 8.70 13.85 4.70
C PHE A 26 9.62 13.69 3.48
N ILE A 27 10.92 13.44 3.70
CA ILE A 27 11.86 13.15 2.61
C ILE A 27 11.44 11.87 1.86
N ASN A 28 11.06 10.82 2.57
CA ASN A 28 10.61 9.58 1.96
C ASN A 28 9.29 9.76 1.20
N GLU A 29 8.29 10.45 1.78
CA GLU A 29 7.06 10.78 1.07
C GLU A 29 7.33 11.57 -0.21
N TYR A 30 8.22 12.56 -0.14
CA TYR A 30 8.59 13.36 -1.31
C TYR A 30 9.26 12.52 -2.41
N LYS A 31 10.20 11.64 -2.04
CA LYS A 31 10.82 10.72 -3.00
C LYS A 31 9.80 9.78 -3.61
N ALA A 32 8.96 9.15 -2.79
CA ALA A 32 7.93 8.21 -3.22
C ALA A 32 6.90 8.86 -4.17
N HIS A 33 6.51 10.11 -3.89
CA HIS A 33 5.61 10.88 -4.74
C HIS A 33 6.19 11.09 -6.14
N ASN A 34 7.50 11.33 -6.24
CA ASN A 34 8.19 11.70 -7.46
C ASN A 34 8.68 10.51 -8.31
N LEU A 35 8.53 9.27 -7.83
CA LEU A 35 8.84 8.07 -8.62
C LEU A 35 8.02 8.04 -9.93
N PRO A 36 8.57 7.50 -11.03
CA PRO A 36 7.85 7.38 -12.30
C PRO A 36 6.49 6.67 -12.20
N TYR A 37 6.37 5.73 -11.27
CA TYR A 37 5.15 4.98 -10.93
C TYR A 37 4.57 5.35 -9.55
N GLY A 38 5.03 6.44 -8.94
CA GLY A 38 4.58 6.92 -7.64
C GLY A 38 3.17 7.53 -7.67
N LYS A 39 2.81 8.26 -6.61
CA LYS A 39 1.49 8.93 -6.51
C LYS A 39 1.21 9.87 -7.69
N LYS A 40 2.23 10.54 -8.24
CA LYS A 40 2.08 11.40 -9.43
C LYS A 40 1.57 10.65 -10.67
N ALA A 41 1.80 9.35 -10.74
CA ALA A 41 1.41 8.49 -11.86
C ALA A 41 0.02 7.87 -11.69
N ASN A 42 -0.76 8.28 -10.68
CA ASN A 42 -2.12 7.78 -10.45
C ASN A 42 -3.05 7.97 -11.68
N GLU A 43 -2.87 9.02 -12.47
CA GLU A 43 -3.67 9.22 -13.70
C GLU A 43 -3.40 8.12 -14.73
N ILE A 44 -2.13 7.75 -14.92
CA ILE A 44 -1.74 6.64 -15.81
C ILE A 44 -2.33 5.33 -15.28
N ARG A 45 -2.25 5.10 -13.97
CA ARG A 45 -2.81 3.90 -13.31
C ARG A 45 -4.31 3.75 -13.56
N ILE A 46 -5.07 4.85 -13.48
CA ILE A 46 -6.50 4.85 -13.78
C ILE A 46 -6.74 4.41 -15.24
N SER A 47 -5.98 4.95 -16.19
CA SER A 47 -6.11 4.58 -17.61
C SER A 47 -5.74 3.12 -17.91
N ALA A 48 -4.88 2.53 -17.07
CA ALA A 48 -4.41 1.16 -17.17
C ALA A 48 -5.27 0.16 -16.36
N ASP A 49 -6.36 0.62 -15.74
CA ASP A 49 -7.19 -0.15 -14.80
C ASP A 49 -6.39 -0.75 -13.63
N ILE A 50 -5.37 -0.02 -13.19
CA ILE A 50 -4.51 -0.38 -12.07
C ILE A 50 -4.97 0.38 -10.81
N PRO A 51 -5.11 -0.27 -9.64
CA PRO A 51 -5.46 0.44 -8.42
C PRO A 51 -4.46 1.55 -8.07
N THR A 52 -4.99 2.73 -7.74
CA THR A 52 -4.16 3.90 -7.39
C THR A 52 -3.62 3.84 -5.96
N ILE A 53 -2.50 4.54 -5.73
CA ILE A 53 -2.00 4.81 -4.39
C ILE A 53 -2.92 5.85 -3.73
N LYS A 54 -3.64 5.46 -2.68
CA LYS A 54 -4.65 6.32 -2.04
C LYS A 54 -4.00 7.41 -1.18
N SER A 55 -4.75 8.48 -0.93
CA SER A 55 -4.30 9.64 -0.14
C SER A 55 -3.86 9.26 1.28
N MET A 56 -4.58 8.32 1.89
CA MET A 56 -4.33 7.80 3.25
C MET A 56 -3.20 6.76 3.32
N MET A 57 -2.52 6.48 2.20
CA MET A 57 -1.37 5.60 2.17
C MET A 57 -0.08 6.41 2.19
N TYR A 58 0.84 6.07 3.09
CA TYR A 58 2.18 6.64 3.17
C TYR A 58 3.21 5.60 2.73
N SER A 59 4.33 6.06 2.20
CA SER A 59 5.44 5.24 1.81
C SER A 59 6.15 4.66 3.03
N SER A 60 6.24 3.34 3.10
CA SER A 60 7.02 2.65 4.13
C SER A 60 8.44 2.35 3.66
N HIS A 61 8.63 2.12 2.36
CA HIS A 61 9.92 1.85 1.74
C HIS A 61 9.97 2.54 0.38
N VAL A 62 11.08 3.24 0.12
CA VAL A 62 11.38 3.89 -1.15
C VAL A 62 12.69 3.34 -1.69
N ASN A 63 12.72 2.97 -2.98
CA ASN A 63 13.86 2.41 -3.69
C ASN A 63 14.49 1.24 -2.94
N ASN A 64 13.66 0.31 -2.45
CA ASN A 64 14.15 -0.93 -1.89
C ASN A 64 14.33 -1.95 -3.02
N ASP A 65 15.58 -2.26 -3.35
CA ASP A 65 15.93 -3.14 -4.48
C ASP A 65 15.35 -4.55 -4.34
N LEU A 66 15.12 -5.03 -3.11
CA LEU A 66 14.60 -6.38 -2.85
C LEU A 66 13.07 -6.45 -2.80
N LEU A 67 12.42 -5.37 -2.35
CA LEU A 67 11.01 -5.39 -1.98
C LEU A 67 10.15 -4.37 -2.74
N GLY A 68 10.75 -3.62 -3.66
CA GLY A 68 10.13 -2.53 -4.39
C GLY A 68 9.76 -1.33 -3.53
N ASN A 69 8.98 -0.43 -4.10
CA ASN A 69 8.41 0.71 -3.40
C ASN A 69 7.09 0.33 -2.78
N GLN A 70 6.88 0.74 -1.53
CA GLN A 70 5.75 0.27 -0.74
C GLN A 70 4.98 1.42 -0.14
N TRP A 71 3.66 1.29 -0.16
CA TRP A 71 2.73 2.20 0.48
C TRP A 71 1.82 1.43 1.41
N ILE A 72 1.61 1.96 2.62
CA ILE A 72 0.80 1.36 3.66
C ILE A 72 -0.28 2.35 4.06
N ASN A 73 -1.51 1.87 4.17
CA ASN A 73 -2.58 2.68 4.71
C ASN A 73 -2.38 2.91 6.21
N ILE A 74 -2.62 4.13 6.66
CA ILE A 74 -2.59 4.46 8.09
C ILE A 74 -3.56 3.60 8.92
N ARG A 75 -4.66 3.13 8.30
CA ARG A 75 -5.61 2.20 8.88
C ARG A 75 -5.29 0.77 8.46
N LYS A 76 -5.27 -0.14 9.44
CA LYS A 76 -5.11 -1.59 9.19
C LYS A 76 -6.43 -2.31 8.94
N GLU A 77 -7.54 -1.77 9.45
CA GLU A 77 -8.84 -2.45 9.43
C GLU A 77 -9.93 -1.59 8.79
N PRO A 78 -10.75 -2.17 7.89
CA PRO A 78 -11.94 -1.52 7.35
C PRO A 78 -13.06 -1.44 8.40
N LYS A 79 -13.98 -0.49 8.23
CA LYS A 79 -15.28 -0.46 8.92
C LYS A 79 -16.21 -1.50 8.29
N LYS A 80 -17.31 -1.82 8.97
CA LYS A 80 -18.36 -2.69 8.42
C LYS A 80 -18.83 -2.21 7.05
N GLY A 81 -18.86 -3.12 6.09
CA GLY A 81 -19.22 -2.87 4.69
C GLY A 81 -18.13 -2.17 3.86
N GLU A 82 -17.09 -1.60 4.49
CA GLU A 82 -16.02 -0.86 3.81
C GLU A 82 -15.02 -1.81 3.15
N VAL A 83 -14.54 -1.41 1.97
CA VAL A 83 -13.33 -1.96 1.36
C VAL A 83 -12.21 -0.95 1.53
N LEU A 84 -11.09 -1.40 2.12
CA LEU A 84 -9.93 -0.58 2.44
C LEU A 84 -8.72 -1.08 1.67
N HIS A 85 -8.06 -0.20 0.90
CA HIS A 85 -6.76 -0.49 0.32
C HIS A 85 -5.69 -0.35 1.40
N VAL A 86 -5.15 -1.45 1.91
CA VAL A 86 -4.26 -1.46 3.07
C VAL A 86 -2.78 -1.40 2.72
N TYR A 87 -2.41 -1.89 1.55
CA TYR A 87 -1.00 -2.04 1.17
C TYR A 87 -0.85 -2.09 -0.34
N LYS A 88 0.17 -1.42 -0.86
CA LYS A 88 0.58 -1.50 -2.26
C LYS A 88 2.09 -1.65 -2.36
N THR A 89 2.54 -2.52 -3.23
CA THR A 89 3.93 -2.60 -3.69
C THR A 89 3.98 -2.39 -5.18
N ALA A 90 4.97 -1.61 -5.62
CA ALA A 90 5.33 -1.44 -7.02
C ALA A 90 6.80 -1.81 -7.19
N ILE A 91 7.08 -2.79 -8.05
CA ILE A 91 8.41 -3.27 -8.38
C ILE A 91 8.69 -2.85 -9.84
N PRO A 92 9.74 -2.05 -10.07
CA PRO A 92 10.14 -1.71 -11.43
C PRO A 92 10.79 -2.92 -12.12
N LYS A 93 10.79 -2.94 -13.46
CA LYS A 93 11.45 -3.98 -14.25
C LYS A 93 12.95 -4.05 -14.00
N ASP A 94 13.55 -2.87 -13.91
CA ASP A 94 14.98 -2.61 -13.79
C ASP A 94 15.17 -1.13 -13.38
N ASP A 95 16.42 -0.65 -13.44
CA ASP A 95 16.79 0.73 -13.11
C ASP A 95 16.15 1.80 -14.02
N SER A 96 15.49 1.42 -15.12
CA SER A 96 14.70 2.36 -15.94
C SER A 96 13.52 2.97 -15.17
N GLY A 97 13.10 2.32 -14.08
CA GLY A 97 11.95 2.75 -13.31
C GLY A 97 10.62 2.51 -14.03
N ILE A 98 10.58 1.69 -15.08
CA ILE A 98 9.34 1.24 -15.72
C ILE A 98 8.65 0.25 -14.78
N LEU A 99 7.35 0.47 -14.52
CA LEU A 99 6.54 -0.42 -13.69
C LEU A 99 6.43 -1.80 -14.33
N TYR A 100 6.68 -2.86 -13.54
CA TYR A 100 6.60 -4.25 -14.03
C TYR A 100 5.66 -5.10 -13.18
N GLU A 101 5.84 -5.11 -11.87
CA GLU A 101 5.00 -5.91 -10.97
C GLU A 101 4.35 -5.03 -9.92
N GLU A 102 3.09 -5.34 -9.64
CA GLU A 102 2.35 -4.73 -8.56
C GLU A 102 1.59 -5.73 -7.71
N THR A 103 1.60 -5.45 -6.41
CA THR A 103 0.78 -6.15 -5.45
C THR A 103 -0.04 -5.15 -4.66
N ASP A 104 -1.36 -5.26 -4.75
CA ASP A 104 -2.30 -4.51 -3.93
C ASP A 104 -2.95 -5.43 -2.91
N ARG A 105 -3.21 -4.94 -1.70
CA ARG A 105 -3.96 -5.67 -0.68
C ARG A 105 -5.17 -4.85 -0.27
N PHE A 106 -6.34 -5.43 -0.48
CA PHE A 106 -7.62 -4.87 -0.06
C PHE A 106 -8.18 -5.69 1.08
N ARG A 107 -8.76 -5.03 2.07
CA ARG A 107 -9.53 -5.68 3.13
C ARG A 107 -10.98 -5.25 3.06
N LYS A 108 -11.90 -6.19 3.27
CA LYS A 108 -13.33 -5.91 3.40
C LYS A 108 -13.84 -6.50 4.71
N MET A 109 -14.55 -5.72 5.51
CA MET A 109 -15.31 -6.23 6.64
C MET A 109 -16.76 -6.42 6.20
N ASP A 110 -17.31 -7.61 6.39
CA ASP A 110 -18.73 -7.85 6.15
C ASP A 110 -19.61 -7.31 7.29
N GLU A 111 -20.93 -7.43 7.16
CA GLU A 111 -21.89 -6.96 8.17
C GLU A 111 -21.74 -7.69 9.52
N ASN A 112 -21.26 -8.94 9.48
CA ASN A 112 -21.01 -9.78 10.64
C ASN A 112 -19.66 -9.47 11.32
N GLY A 113 -18.85 -8.56 10.76
CA GLY A 113 -17.55 -8.18 11.29
C GLY A 113 -16.39 -9.07 10.82
N ILE A 114 -16.64 -10.00 9.90
CA ILE A 114 -15.60 -10.87 9.35
C ILE A 114 -14.78 -10.09 8.34
N ILE A 115 -13.45 -10.16 8.47
CA ILE A 115 -12.52 -9.49 7.56
C ILE A 115 -12.00 -10.47 6.51
N TYR A 116 -12.18 -10.11 5.24
CA TYR A 116 -11.57 -10.77 4.10
C TYR A 116 -10.44 -9.91 3.54
N GLN A 117 -9.38 -10.54 3.05
CA GLN A 117 -8.30 -9.88 2.35
C GLN A 117 -8.14 -10.43 0.94
N LEU A 118 -8.16 -9.54 -0.04
CA LEU A 118 -7.78 -9.81 -1.41
C LEU A 118 -6.36 -9.28 -1.63
N MET A 119 -5.42 -10.17 -1.94
CA MET A 119 -4.11 -9.79 -2.50
C MET A 119 -4.22 -9.87 -4.02
N LEU A 120 -4.20 -8.73 -4.69
CA LEU A 120 -4.25 -8.59 -6.14
C LEU A 120 -2.82 -8.45 -6.65
N ASN A 121 -2.41 -9.34 -7.54
CA ASN A 121 -1.10 -9.29 -8.18
C ASN A 121 -1.30 -9.01 -9.67
N SER A 122 -0.57 -8.03 -10.17
CA SER A 122 -0.61 -7.56 -11.55
C SER A 122 0.79 -7.56 -12.13
N ILE A 123 0.93 -8.10 -13.35
CA ILE A 123 2.08 -7.87 -14.22
C ILE A 123 1.68 -6.78 -15.21
N VAL A 124 2.55 -5.81 -15.40
CA VAL A 124 2.35 -4.62 -16.23
C VAL A 124 3.35 -4.65 -17.37
N GLU A 125 2.84 -4.62 -18.60
CA GLU A 125 3.63 -4.52 -19.81
C GLU A 125 3.04 -3.44 -20.71
N ASN A 126 3.90 -2.57 -21.26
CA ASN A 126 3.48 -1.45 -22.11
C ASN A 126 2.35 -0.61 -21.47
N GLU A 127 2.50 -0.32 -20.17
CA GLU A 127 1.56 0.48 -19.37
C GLU A 127 0.16 -0.14 -19.24
N ARG A 128 0.01 -1.44 -19.47
CA ARG A 128 -1.26 -2.17 -19.32
C ARG A 128 -1.04 -3.43 -18.50
N ILE A 129 -2.10 -3.88 -17.83
CA ILE A 129 -2.10 -5.17 -17.13
C ILE A 129 -2.04 -6.29 -18.17
N SER A 130 -0.93 -7.03 -18.22
CA SER A 130 -0.78 -8.21 -19.07
C SER A 130 -1.32 -9.47 -18.37
N GLU A 131 -1.04 -9.62 -17.08
CA GLU A 131 -1.55 -10.70 -16.24
C GLU A 131 -2.07 -10.18 -14.91
N GLN A 132 -3.14 -10.81 -14.41
CA GLN A 132 -3.67 -10.50 -13.10
C GLN A 132 -4.23 -11.73 -12.40
N TYR A 133 -3.97 -11.84 -11.10
CA TYR A 133 -4.58 -12.86 -10.26
C TYR A 133 -4.75 -12.37 -8.82
N GLY A 134 -5.78 -12.89 -8.15
CA GLY A 134 -6.05 -12.63 -6.75
C GLY A 134 -5.74 -13.82 -5.86
N ILE A 135 -5.42 -13.55 -4.60
CA ILE A 135 -5.49 -14.52 -3.50
C ILE A 135 -6.47 -13.94 -2.48
N LEU A 136 -7.64 -14.57 -2.35
CA LEU A 136 -8.68 -14.19 -1.40
C LEU A 136 -8.61 -15.09 -0.17
N LYS A 137 -8.55 -14.49 1.02
CA LYS A 137 -8.59 -15.24 2.26
C LYS A 137 -9.40 -14.53 3.34
N LYS A 138 -9.94 -15.30 4.27
CA LYS A 138 -10.46 -14.78 5.53
C LYS A 138 -9.26 -14.46 6.44
N ILE A 139 -9.32 -13.36 7.20
CA ILE A 139 -8.34 -13.08 8.26
C ILE A 139 -8.88 -13.69 9.55
N GLU A 140 -8.83 -15.01 9.66
CA GLU A 140 -9.05 -15.74 10.92
C GLU A 140 -7.84 -16.62 11.20
N GLY A 141 -7.08 -16.30 12.24
CA GLY A 141 -5.96 -17.13 12.72
C GLY A 141 -4.81 -17.35 11.71
N PRO A 142 -3.76 -18.10 12.11
CA PRO A 142 -2.47 -18.04 11.43
C PRO A 142 -2.34 -18.88 10.14
N TYR A 143 -3.31 -19.72 9.76
CA TYR A 143 -3.11 -20.72 8.68
C TYR A 143 -4.39 -21.06 7.89
N GLU A 144 -5.04 -20.10 7.25
CA GLU A 144 -5.94 -20.42 6.15
C GLU A 144 -5.25 -20.20 4.80
N ASP A 145 -5.21 -21.25 3.98
CA ASP A 145 -4.76 -21.20 2.60
C ASP A 145 -5.71 -20.30 1.79
N GLY A 146 -5.15 -19.26 1.20
CA GLY A 146 -5.95 -18.34 0.39
C GLY A 146 -6.42 -18.99 -0.91
N LYS A 147 -7.65 -18.72 -1.30
CA LYS A 147 -8.19 -19.13 -2.60
C LYS A 147 -7.57 -18.28 -3.70
N LYS A 148 -6.80 -18.90 -4.59
CA LYS A 148 -6.33 -18.26 -5.82
C LYS A 148 -7.52 -18.07 -6.78
N ILE A 149 -7.71 -16.85 -7.28
CA ILE A 149 -8.81 -16.47 -8.17
C ILE A 149 -8.28 -15.73 -9.41
N ARG A 150 -8.89 -15.95 -10.57
CA ARG A 150 -8.46 -15.41 -11.87
C ARG A 150 -9.66 -15.17 -12.80
N GLY A 151 -9.45 -14.43 -13.88
CA GLY A 151 -10.43 -14.24 -14.95
C GLY A 151 -11.76 -13.68 -14.47
N ILE A 152 -12.88 -14.26 -14.93
CA ILE A 152 -14.24 -13.78 -14.64
C ILE A 152 -14.52 -13.71 -13.14
N GLU A 153 -14.06 -14.69 -12.35
CA GLU A 153 -14.27 -14.69 -10.89
C GLU A 153 -13.60 -13.48 -10.24
N LEU A 154 -12.36 -13.18 -10.65
CA LEU A 154 -11.63 -12.02 -10.16
C LEU A 154 -12.33 -10.72 -10.59
N ASN A 155 -12.69 -10.59 -11.85
CA ASN A 155 -13.35 -9.39 -12.39
C ASN A 155 -14.67 -9.09 -11.64
N ASN A 156 -15.48 -10.12 -11.41
CA ASN A 156 -16.70 -9.98 -10.62
C ASN A 156 -16.44 -9.52 -9.19
N LEU A 157 -15.35 -10.00 -8.57
CA LEU A 157 -14.97 -9.57 -7.23
C LEU A 157 -14.50 -8.10 -7.22
N LEU A 158 -13.65 -7.70 -8.17
CA LEU A 158 -13.16 -6.32 -8.31
C LEU A 158 -14.32 -5.34 -8.49
N LEU A 159 -15.30 -5.68 -9.34
CA LEU A 159 -16.54 -4.92 -9.54
C LEU A 159 -17.39 -4.86 -8.26
N LYS A 160 -17.62 -6.01 -7.62
CA LYS A 160 -18.42 -6.09 -6.37
C LYS A 160 -17.79 -5.29 -5.23
N TRP A 161 -16.47 -5.26 -5.16
CA TRP A 161 -15.71 -4.52 -4.15
C TRP A 161 -15.43 -3.07 -4.56
N LYS A 162 -15.81 -2.69 -5.79
CA LYS A 162 -15.61 -1.36 -6.35
C LYS A 162 -14.17 -0.88 -6.22
N ILE A 163 -13.21 -1.76 -6.47
CA ILE A 163 -11.78 -1.53 -6.20
C ILE A 163 -11.25 -0.26 -6.90
N HIS A 164 -11.67 -0.05 -8.14
CA HIS A 164 -11.25 1.10 -8.96
C HIS A 164 -11.97 2.40 -8.58
N GLU A 165 -13.08 2.33 -7.84
CA GLU A 165 -13.84 3.50 -7.35
C GLU A 165 -13.41 3.97 -5.95
N LEU A 166 -12.51 3.23 -5.28
CA LEU A 166 -12.07 3.57 -3.93
C LEU A 166 -11.39 4.96 -3.91
N LYS A 167 -11.73 5.80 -2.94
CA LYS A 167 -11.17 7.14 -2.75
C LYS A 167 -10.04 7.16 -1.74
#